data_AF-A0AAJ7JG75-F1
#
_entry.id   AF-A0AAJ7JG75-F1
#
_cell.length_a   1.000
_cell.length_b   1.000
_cell.length_c   1.000
_cell.angle_alpha   90.00
_cell.angle_beta   90.00
_cell.angle_gamma   90.00
#
_symmetry.space_group_name_H-M   'P 1'
#
loop_
_entity.id
_entity.type
_entity.pdbx_description
1 polymer ?
#
loop_
_entity_poly.entity_id
_entity_poly.type
_entity_poly.pdbx_seq_one_letter_code
_entity_poly.pdbx_strand_id
1 'polypeptide(L)' 'MEGEEERQEFVLAEDGLIWRGSYNRLRPTVWKYSQFERDILDCALHLMIQVGRVRIFGRNDPVVISRILSAAV' A
#
# COMPACT_ATOMS: atom_id res chain seq x y z
N MET A 1 11.43 -8.43 -6.59
CA MET A 1 11.28 -7.57 -7.77
C MET A 1 12.55 -7.70 -8.57
N GLU A 2 12.45 -8.35 -9.71
CA GLU A 2 13.58 -8.79 -10.54
C GLU A 2 13.92 -7.74 -11.61
N GLY A 3 12.95 -6.92 -12.03
CA GLY A 3 13.12 -5.89 -13.06
C GLY A 3 12.82 -4.47 -12.60
N GLU A 4 13.32 -3.49 -13.37
CA GLU A 4 13.03 -2.07 -13.15
C GLU A 4 11.56 -1.75 -13.44
N GLU A 5 10.98 -2.35 -14.49
CA GLU A 5 9.56 -2.19 -14.84
C GLU A 5 8.64 -2.60 -13.69
N GLU A 6 8.95 -3.69 -12.97
CA GLU A 6 8.20 -4.11 -11.79
C GLU A 6 8.27 -3.09 -10.65
N ARG A 7 9.42 -2.43 -10.47
CA ARG A 7 9.58 -1.40 -9.43
C ARG A 7 8.83 -0.13 -9.80
N GLN A 8 8.83 0.22 -11.09
CA GLN A 8 8.04 1.33 -11.60
C GLN A 8 6.54 1.07 -11.36
N GLU A 9 6.05 -0.12 -11.70
CA GLU A 9 4.62 -0.46 -11.53
C GLU A 9 4.21 -0.66 -10.06
N PHE A 10 4.95 -1.46 -9.27
CA PHE A 10 4.49 -1.87 -7.94
C PHE A 10 4.87 -0.92 -6.80
N VAL A 11 5.76 0.03 -7.05
CA VAL A 11 6.22 0.98 -6.01
C VAL A 11 5.98 2.42 -6.41
N LEU A 12 6.33 2.79 -7.65
CA LEU A 12 6.38 4.19 -8.07
C LEU A 12 5.11 4.69 -8.76
N ALA A 13 4.32 3.80 -9.38
CA ALA A 13 3.04 4.18 -9.97
C ALA A 13 2.06 4.63 -8.87
N GLU A 14 1.51 5.84 -9.03
CA GLU A 14 0.58 6.45 -8.06
C GLU A 14 -0.89 6.28 -8.44
N ASP A 15 -1.15 5.69 -9.60
CA ASP A 15 -2.46 5.40 -10.12
C ASP A 15 -2.49 4.01 -10.76
N GLY A 16 -3.68 3.43 -10.79
CA GLY A 16 -3.86 2.09 -11.33
C GLY A 16 -5.33 1.75 -11.51
N LEU A 17 -5.58 0.45 -11.75
CA LEU A 17 -6.91 -0.07 -11.99
C LEU A 17 -7.29 -1.09 -10.91
N ILE A 18 -8.43 -0.86 -10.25
CA ILE A 18 -9.09 -1.86 -9.43
C ILE A 18 -10.19 -2.52 -10.27
N TRP A 19 -10.01 -3.81 -10.55
CA TRP A 19 -10.98 -4.61 -11.28
C TRP A 19 -12.13 -5.02 -10.36
N ARG A 20 -13.36 -4.70 -10.78
CA ARG A 20 -14.59 -5.07 -10.08
C ARG A 20 -15.58 -5.75 -11.01
N GLY A 21 -16.71 -6.18 -10.46
CA GLY A 21 -17.78 -6.86 -11.19
C GLY A 21 -17.69 -8.37 -11.04
N SER A 22 -18.18 -9.09 -12.04
CA SER A 22 -18.16 -10.55 -12.11
C SER A 22 -17.18 -11.02 -13.17
N TYR A 23 -16.81 -12.30 -13.15
CA TYR A 23 -15.86 -12.89 -14.10
C TYR A 23 -16.25 -12.66 -15.58
N ASN A 24 -17.55 -12.56 -15.88
CA ASN A 24 -18.10 -12.31 -17.22
C ASN A 24 -18.43 -10.83 -17.50
N ARG A 25 -18.25 -9.94 -16.51
CA ARG A 25 -18.51 -8.51 -16.62
C ARG A 25 -17.52 -7.73 -15.79
N LEU A 26 -16.28 -7.76 -16.24
CA LEU A 26 -15.18 -7.00 -15.66
C LEU A 26 -15.41 -5.50 -15.86
N ARG A 27 -15.23 -4.73 -14.79
CA ARG A 27 -15.33 -3.28 -14.79
C ARG A 27 -14.05 -2.69 -14.18
N PRO A 28 -13.17 -2.10 -14.98
CA PRO A 28 -12.00 -1.39 -14.44
C PRO A 28 -12.47 -0.09 -13.78
N THR A 29 -11.97 0.19 -12.58
CA THR A 29 -12.14 1.47 -11.90
C THR A 29 -10.77 2.09 -11.71
N VAL A 30 -10.57 3.30 -12.25
CA VAL A 30 -9.35 4.08 -12.00
C VAL A 30 -9.27 4.39 -10.51
N TRP A 31 -8.12 4.11 -9.91
CA TRP A 31 -7.84 4.37 -8.52
C TRP A 31 -6.53 5.17 -8.41
N LYS A 32 -6.56 6.25 -7.64
CA LYS A 32 -5.37 7.02 -7.29
C LYS A 32 -4.87 6.53 -5.95
N TYR A 33 -3.72 5.86 -5.95
CA TYR A 33 -3.01 5.45 -4.73
C TYR A 33 -2.41 6.67 -4.03
N SER A 34 -1.84 7.60 -4.82
CA SER A 34 -1.37 8.90 -4.33
C SER A 34 -0.42 8.78 -3.13
N GLN A 35 0.42 7.74 -3.09
CA GLN A 35 1.28 7.44 -1.94
C GLN A 35 2.36 8.49 -1.68
N PHE A 36 2.70 9.32 -2.68
CA PHE A 36 3.69 10.40 -2.54
C PHE A 36 3.05 11.79 -2.37
N GLU A 37 1.71 11.85 -2.28
CA GLU A 37 1.03 13.09 -1.92
C GLU A 37 1.43 13.57 -0.53
N ARG A 38 1.24 14.88 -0.32
CA ARG A 38 1.61 15.55 0.92
C ARG A 38 0.97 14.85 2.14
N ASP A 39 1.78 14.67 3.19
CA ASP A 39 1.39 14.11 4.48
C ASP A 39 0.98 12.61 4.47
N ILE A 40 0.97 11.92 3.31
CA ILE A 40 0.58 10.50 3.23
C ILE A 40 1.60 9.60 3.93
N LEU A 41 2.90 9.88 3.77
CA LEU A 41 3.94 9.15 4.50
C LEU A 41 3.80 9.32 6.02
N ASP A 42 3.53 10.55 6.48
CA ASP A 42 3.33 10.84 7.90
C ASP A 42 2.10 10.10 8.45
N CYS A 43 1.01 10.05 7.67
CA CYS A 43 -0.17 9.25 8.01
C CYS A 43 0.16 7.75 8.11
N ALA A 44 0.91 7.19 7.15
CA ALA A 44 1.30 5.78 7.17
C ALA A 44 2.20 5.46 8.38
N LEU A 45 3.15 6.33 8.70
CA LEU A 45 3.97 6.21 9.91
C LEU A 45 3.15 6.35 11.19
N HIS A 46 2.13 7.23 11.20
CA HIS A 46 1.20 7.37 12.33
C HIS A 46 0.41 6.08 12.55
N LEU A 47 -0.14 5.48 11.50
CA LEU A 47 -0.84 4.19 11.57
C LEU A 47 0.08 3.09 12.11
N MET A 48 1.32 3.01 11.64
CA MET A 48 2.30 2.04 12.14
C MET A 48 2.64 2.28 13.62
N ILE A 49 2.96 3.51 14.01
CA ILE A 49 3.55 3.82 15.32
C ILE A 49 2.48 3.94 16.41
N GLN A 50 1.42 4.70 16.15
CA GLN A 50 0.44 5.07 17.17
C GLN A 50 -0.72 4.07 17.24
N VAL A 51 -1.25 3.67 16.08
CA VAL A 51 -2.38 2.72 16.01
C VAL A 51 -1.87 1.29 16.18
N GLY A 52 -0.93 0.87 15.33
CA GLY A 52 -0.37 -0.47 15.31
C GLY A 52 0.62 -0.76 16.43
N ARG A 53 1.15 0.27 17.10
CA ARG A 53 2.12 0.19 18.21
C ARG A 53 3.31 -0.73 17.89
N VAL A 54 3.81 -0.68 16.65
CA VAL A 54 4.91 -1.56 16.21
C VAL A 54 6.18 -1.24 16.99
N ARG A 55 6.68 -2.26 17.70
CA ARG A 55 7.98 -2.22 18.40
C ARG A 55 9.09 -1.92 17.40
N ILE A 56 10.11 -1.17 17.81
CA ILE A 56 11.21 -0.74 16.93
C ILE A 56 11.87 -1.94 16.21
N PHE A 57 12.11 -3.04 16.92
CA PHE A 57 12.68 -4.27 16.36
C PHE A 57 11.78 -4.97 15.32
N GLY A 58 10.48 -4.69 15.28
CA GLY A 58 9.57 -5.27 14.28
C GLY A 58 9.41 -4.42 13.02
N ARG A 59 10.03 -3.24 12.95
CA ARG A 59 9.84 -2.30 11.83
C ARG A 59 10.66 -2.63 10.59
N ASN A 60 11.65 -3.51 10.72
CA ASN A 60 12.45 -4.02 9.60
C ASN A 60 11.80 -5.24 8.90
N ASP A 61 10.75 -5.82 9.49
CA ASP A 61 10.09 -7.00 8.96
C ASP A 61 8.86 -6.59 8.11
N PRO A 62 8.91 -6.73 6.78
CA PRO A 62 7.80 -6.38 5.91
C PRO A 62 6.55 -7.23 6.17
N VAL A 63 6.68 -8.46 6.69
CA VAL A 63 5.54 -9.31 7.03
C VAL A 63 4.78 -8.73 8.21
N VAL A 64 5.51 -8.27 9.25
CA VAL A 64 4.92 -7.64 10.43
C VAL A 64 4.24 -6.32 10.06
N ILE A 65 4.91 -5.47 9.29
CA ILE A 65 4.36 -4.18 8.85
C ILE A 65 3.09 -4.38 8.02
N SER A 66 3.11 -5.30 7.04
CA SER A 66 1.95 -5.58 6.19
C SER A 66 0.75 -6.06 7.02
N ARG A 67 0.97 -6.94 8.00
CA ARG A 67 -0.11 -7.45 8.85
C ARG A 67 -0.76 -6.36 9.70
N ILE A 68 0.05 -5.44 10.22
CA ILE A 68 -0.41 -4.39 11.13
C ILE A 68 -1.15 -3.30 10.36
N LEU A 69 -0.63 -2.87 9.21
CA LEU A 69 -1.30 -1.87 8.37
C LEU A 69 -2.64 -2.41 7.84
N SER A 70 -2.69 -3.65 7.37
CA SER A 70 -3.94 -4.27 6.92
C SER A 70 -4.96 -4.50 8.04
N ALA A 71 -4.55 -4.53 9.31
CA ALA A 71 -5.47 -4.62 10.44
C ALA A 71 -6.00 -3.25 10.90
N ALA A 72 -5.39 -2.15 10.45
CA ALA A 72 -5.78 -0.79 10.78
C ALA A 72 -6.82 -0.19 9.82
N VAL A 73 -7.09 -0.88 8.70
CA VAL A 73 -8.06 -0.53 7.64
C VAL A 73 -9.22 -1.51 7.68
#